data_AF-A0A8W8JPF1-F1
#
_entry.id   AF-A0A8W8JPF1-F1
#
_cell.length_a   1.000
_cell.length_b   1.000
_cell.length_c   1.000
_cell.angle_alpha   90.00
_cell.angle_beta   90.00
_cell.angle_gamma   90.00
#
_symmetry.space_group_name_H-M   'P 1'
#
loop_
_entity.id
_entity.type
_entity.pdbx_description
1 polymer ?
#
loop_
_entity_poly.entity_id
_entity_poly.type
_entity_poly.pdbx_seq_one_letter_code
_entity_poly.pdbx_strand_id
1 'polypeptide(L)' 'EVLITQSPQQTKPNVHMNVNGKCIVCSKFALYLCSKCQLFWYCSPQCQLKHWVTHQHQCKNSSAVSKQSATDIIIMEN' A
#
# COMPACT_ATOMS: atom_id res chain seq x y z
N GLU A 1 31.91 32.32 13.91
CA GLU A 1 31.19 31.77 12.74
C GLU A 1 30.59 30.44 13.15
N VAL A 2 29.27 30.36 13.32
CA VAL A 2 28.60 29.11 13.72
C VAL A 2 28.03 28.49 12.46
N LEU A 3 28.65 27.43 11.98
CA LEU A 3 28.18 26.63 10.84
C LEU A 3 26.96 25.83 11.29
N ILE A 4 25.76 26.38 11.03
CA ILE A 4 24.49 25.68 11.23
C ILE A 4 24.36 24.62 10.14
N THR A 5 24.79 23.39 10.42
CA THR A 5 24.54 22.25 9.54
C THR A 5 23.07 21.88 9.62
N GLN A 6 22.28 22.30 8.64
CA GLN A 6 20.90 21.85 8.50
C GLN A 6 20.90 20.38 8.08
N SER A 7 20.44 19.49 8.96
CA SER A 7 20.22 18.08 8.65
C SER A 7 19.17 17.93 7.53
N PRO A 8 19.29 16.91 6.65
CA PRO A 8 18.30 16.69 5.59
C PRO A 8 16.97 16.31 6.23
N GLN A 9 16.00 17.23 6.20
CA GLN A 9 14.65 16.95 6.65
C GLN A 9 14.02 15.94 5.70
N GLN A 10 13.91 14.71 6.19
CA GLN A 10 13.26 13.58 5.54
C GLN A 10 11.85 13.99 5.12
N THR A 11 11.58 13.96 3.83
CA THR A 11 10.26 14.16 3.24
C THR A 11 9.32 13.07 3.77
N LYS A 12 8.56 13.37 4.83
CA LYS A 12 7.50 12.48 5.31
C LYS A 12 6.41 12.41 4.23
N PRO A 13 6.20 11.28 3.54
CA PRO A 13 5.03 11.16 2.69
C PRO A 13 3.82 11.08 3.63
N ASN A 14 2.96 12.10 3.55
CA ASN A 14 1.68 12.14 4.25
C ASN A 14 0.74 11.14 3.57
N VAL A 15 0.89 9.86 3.93
CA VAL A 15 -0.07 8.82 3.58
C VAL A 15 -0.88 8.57 4.84
N HIS A 16 -2.19 8.81 4.76
CA HIS A 16 -3.16 8.38 5.76
C HIS A 16 -3.02 6.86 5.92
N MET A 17 -2.19 6.43 6.87
CA MET A 17 -1.84 5.04 7.09
C MET A 17 -2.95 4.44 7.94
N ASN A 18 -3.95 3.87 7.27
CA ASN A 18 -4.90 2.99 7.93
C ASN A 18 -4.13 1.74 8.39
N VAL A 19 -3.56 1.81 9.59
CA VAL A 19 -2.61 0.86 10.19
C VAL A 19 -3.20 -0.50 10.57
N ASN A 20 -4.41 -0.85 10.09
CA ASN A 20 -5.05 -2.10 10.47
C ASN A 20 -4.57 -3.34 9.67
N GLY A 21 -3.46 -3.24 8.97
CA GLY A 21 -2.86 -4.34 8.22
C GLY A 21 -2.30 -5.44 9.13
N LYS A 22 -2.85 -6.65 9.05
CA LYS A 22 -2.23 -7.86 9.61
C LYS A 22 -1.38 -8.53 8.55
N CYS A 23 -0.23 -9.06 8.95
CA CYS A 23 0.61 -9.83 8.06
C CYS A 23 -0.14 -11.03 7.52
N ILE A 24 -0.20 -11.19 6.20
CA ILE A 24 -0.93 -12.32 5.59
C ILE A 24 -0.32 -13.69 5.92
N VAL A 25 0.95 -13.72 6.33
CA VAL A 25 1.68 -14.97 6.61
C VAL A 25 1.57 -15.44 8.06
N CYS A 26 1.62 -14.50 9.01
CA CYS A 26 1.68 -14.83 10.44
C CYS A 26 0.66 -14.09 11.31
N SER A 27 -0.19 -13.27 10.69
CA SER A 27 -1.26 -12.50 11.33
C SER A 27 -0.84 -11.47 12.39
N LYS A 28 0.47 -11.31 12.64
CA LYS A 28 1.03 -10.22 13.45
C LYS A 28 0.80 -8.86 12.79
N PHE A 29 0.94 -7.79 13.57
CA PHE A 29 0.90 -6.42 13.07
C PHE A 29 1.91 -6.22 11.93
N ALA A 30 1.47 -5.62 10.84
CA ALA A 30 2.29 -5.38 9.66
C ALA A 30 2.43 -3.88 9.41
N LEU A 31 3.66 -3.46 9.13
CA LEU A 31 4.02 -2.07 8.86
C LEU A 31 4.20 -1.79 7.37
N TYR A 32 4.34 -2.84 6.56
CA TYR A 32 4.76 -2.70 5.18
C TYR A 32 3.75 -3.35 4.24
N LEU A 33 3.53 -2.70 3.11
CA LEU A 33 2.82 -3.26 1.98
C LEU A 33 3.82 -3.79 0.94
N CYS A 34 3.37 -4.68 0.07
CA CYS A 34 4.13 -5.03 -1.14
C CYS A 34 4.48 -3.74 -1.91
N SER A 35 5.76 -3.50 -2.18
CA SER A 35 6.21 -2.27 -2.86
C SER A 35 5.66 -2.13 -4.28
N LYS A 36 5.34 -3.24 -4.95
CA LYS A 36 4.85 -3.25 -6.34
C LYS A 36 3.34 -3.04 -6.44
N CYS A 37 2.55 -3.84 -5.72
CA CYS A 37 1.09 -3.82 -5.83
C CYS A 37 0.38 -3.12 -4.68
N GLN A 38 1.06 -2.91 -3.55
CA GLN A 38 0.48 -2.32 -2.34
C GLN A 38 -0.82 -2.99 -1.83
N LEU A 39 -1.09 -4.25 -2.21
CA LEU A 39 -2.33 -4.97 -1.83
C LEU A 39 -2.19 -5.80 -0.55
N PHE A 40 -1.00 -6.34 -0.28
CA PHE A 40 -0.77 -7.28 0.82
C PHE A 40 0.18 -6.73 1.87
N TRP A 41 -0.17 -6.95 3.13
CA TRP A 41 0.57 -6.50 4.31
C TRP A 41 1.57 -7.56 4.82
N TYR A 42 2.75 -7.10 5.21
CA TYR A 42 3.83 -7.92 5.75
C TYR A 42 4.47 -7.28 6.98
N CYS A 43 4.79 -8.09 7.99
CA CYS A 43 5.56 -7.64 9.14
C CYS A 43 7.07 -7.63 8.90
N SER A 44 7.55 -8.38 7.90
CA SER A 44 8.97 -8.47 7.54
C SER A 44 9.18 -8.90 6.09
N PRO A 45 10.36 -8.63 5.50
CA PRO A 45 10.74 -9.12 4.17
C PRO A 45 10.69 -10.65 4.05
N GLN A 46 10.96 -11.36 5.14
CA GLN A 46 10.87 -12.82 5.20
C GLN A 46 9.43 -13.30 4.96
N CYS A 47 8.43 -12.63 5.54
CA CYS A 47 7.03 -12.94 5.29
C CYS A 47 6.63 -12.60 3.84
N GLN A 48 7.15 -11.51 3.29
CA GLN A 48 6.94 -11.19 1.87
C GLN A 48 7.51 -12.28 0.96
N LEU A 49 8.75 -12.73 1.19
CA LEU A 49 9.38 -13.80 0.41
C LEU A 49 8.64 -15.13 0.54
N LYS A 50 8.16 -15.48 1.75
CA LYS A 50 7.36 -16.69 1.96
C LYS A 50 6.05 -16.66 1.17
N HIS A 51 5.39 -15.49 1.12
CA HIS A 51 4.17 -15.32 0.32
C HIS A 51 4.47 -15.12 -1.18
N TRP A 52 5.70 -14.73 -1.55
CA TRP A 52 6.08 -14.41 -2.93
C TRP A 52 5.80 -15.56 -3.90
N VAL A 53 6.03 -16.81 -3.47
CA VAL A 53 5.81 -18.02 -4.27
C VAL A 53 4.42 -18.03 -4.91
N THR A 54 3.38 -17.70 -4.14
CA THR A 54 1.99 -17.65 -4.61
C THR A 54 1.60 -16.25 -5.12
N HIS A 55 2.13 -15.20 -4.51
CA HIS A 55 1.78 -13.81 -4.83
C HIS A 55 2.29 -13.33 -6.20
N GLN A 56 3.48 -13.79 -6.63
CA GLN A 56 4.21 -13.22 -7.77
C GLN A 56 3.40 -13.16 -9.07
N HIS A 57 2.63 -14.22 -9.37
CA HIS A 57 1.83 -14.33 -10.60
C HIS A 57 0.67 -13.32 -10.63
N GLN A 58 0.21 -12.89 -9.44
CA GLN A 58 -0.90 -11.95 -9.28
C GLN A 58 -0.42 -10.53 -8.95
N CYS A 59 0.89 -10.33 -8.74
CA CYS A 59 1.45 -9.05 -8.32
C CYS A 59 1.54 -8.05 -9.49
N LYS A 60 0.48 -7.24 -9.65
CA LYS A 60 0.37 -6.16 -10.65
C LYS A 60 0.45 -4.78 -9.99
N ASN A 61 0.94 -3.78 -10.71
CA ASN A 61 1.05 -2.42 -10.20
C ASN A 61 -0.33 -1.87 -9.77
N SER A 62 -0.39 -1.22 -8.62
CA SER A 62 -1.58 -0.55 -8.07
C SER A 62 -1.99 0.74 -8.80
N SER A 63 -1.47 0.97 -10.01
CA SER A 63 -1.65 2.23 -10.76
C SER A 63 -3.05 2.42 -11.38
N ALA A 64 -4.06 1.63 -11.01
CA ALA A 64 -5.35 1.62 -11.71
C ALA A 64 -6.59 1.39 -10.83
N VAL A 65 -6.66 1.98 -9.62
CA VAL A 65 -7.96 2.17 -8.95
C VAL A 65 -8.12 3.66 -8.62
N SER A 66 -8.25 4.45 -9.68
CA SER A 66 -8.92 5.75 -9.61
C SER A 66 -10.33 5.54 -10.17
N LYS A 67 -11.32 5.80 -9.32
CA LYS A 67 -12.77 5.92 -9.59
C LYS A 67 -13.53 4.60 -9.73
N GLN A 68 -14.28 4.28 -8.67
CA GLN A 68 -15.52 3.52 -8.79
C GLN A 68 -16.42 4.28 -9.77
N SER A 69 -16.60 3.73 -10.98
CA SER A 69 -17.62 4.17 -11.92
C SER A 69 -18.94 3.56 -11.48
N ALA A 70 -19.73 4.31 -10.72
CA ALA A 70 -21.16 4.04 -10.60
C ALA A 70 -21.85 4.70 -11.80
N THR A 71 -22.02 3.96 -12.89
CA THR A 71 -22.91 4.36 -13.99
C THR A 71 -24.17 3.51 -13.96
N ASP A 72 -25.27 4.18 -14.30
CA ASP A 72 -26.53 3.62 -14.80
C ASP A 72 -27.65 3.30 -13.78
N ILE A 73 -28.36 4.35 -13.36
CA ILE A 73 -29.84 4.32 -13.38
C ILE A 73 -30.30 5.47 -14.29
N ILE A 74 -30.60 5.14 -15.54
CA ILE A 74 -31.51 5.93 -16.37
C ILE A 74 -32.91 5.50 -15.95
N ILE A 75 -33.60 6.31 -15.16
CA ILE A 75 -35.07 6.35 -15.19
C ILE A 75 -35.41 7.42 -16.21
N MET A 76 -35.94 6.98 -17.36
CA MET A 76 -36.60 7.86 -18.31
C MET A 76 -37.84 8.45 -17.62
N GLU A 77 -37.87 9.77 -17.47
CA GLU A 77 -39.14 10.50 -17.31
C GLU A 77 -39.81 10.58 -18.69
N ASN A 78 -41.02 10.03 -18.81
CA ASN A 78 -42.24 10.76 -19.22
C ASN A 78 -43.46 9.83 -19.25
#